data_AF-A0A7C6S0G4-F1
#
_entry.id   AF-A0A7C6S0G4-F1
#
_cell.length_a   1.000
_cell.length_b   1.000
_cell.length_c   1.000
_cell.angle_alpha   90.00
_cell.angle_beta   90.00
_cell.angle_gamma   90.00
#
_symmetry.space_group_name_H-M   'P 1'
#
loop_
_entity.id
_entity.type
_entity.pdbx_description
1 polymer ?
#
loop_
_entity_poly.entity_id
_entity_poly.type
_entity_poly.pdbx_seq_one_letter_code
_entity_poly.pdbx_strand_id
1 'polypeptide(L)'
;MSDNNDFKPYKSNRISNWPTSLKVFILKTWTAGMVFYFIFMSLEIFSALRAHEDRWLIVIMVIIILNEYLINNLIKSMEQDKTILNKHAMFINDKWSMIYNIGYIFLVVIITILLGGLIIGSGISLSKITMPQEAATWEPFTFGLLYYLIDTSLIFIVNLIKQVFNKKGEK
;
A
#
# COMPACT_ATOMS: atom_id res chain seq x y z
N MET A 1 -25.67 11.77 -39.49
CA MET A 1 -25.59 10.29 -39.45
C MET A 1 -24.35 9.90 -40.24
N SER A 2 -23.39 9.11 -39.76
CA SER A 2 -23.24 8.41 -38.49
C SER A 2 -21.73 8.18 -38.23
N ASP A 3 -21.42 7.96 -36.95
CA ASP A 3 -20.30 7.17 -36.43
C ASP A 3 -18.87 7.70 -36.59
N ASN A 4 -18.55 8.71 -35.76
CA ASN A 4 -17.25 8.73 -35.08
C ASN A 4 -17.17 7.52 -34.14
N ASN A 5 -16.88 6.35 -34.70
CA ASN A 5 -16.45 5.20 -33.93
C ASN A 5 -15.05 5.49 -33.40
N ASP A 6 -15.01 6.17 -32.25
CA ASP A 6 -13.84 6.21 -31.36
C ASP A 6 -13.49 4.76 -31.01
N PHE A 7 -12.63 4.16 -31.81
CA PHE A 7 -12.06 2.85 -31.56
C PHE A 7 -11.30 2.94 -30.23
N LYS A 8 -11.88 2.38 -29.16
CA LYS A 8 -11.25 2.21 -27.85
C LYS A 8 -10.74 0.77 -27.76
N PRO A 9 -9.54 0.44 -28.29
CA PRO A 9 -9.09 -0.92 -28.54
C PRO A 9 -8.88 -1.80 -27.30
N TYR A 10 -9.09 -1.27 -26.08
CA TYR A 10 -8.78 -1.96 -24.83
C TYR A 10 -9.97 -2.10 -23.87
N LYS A 11 -11.21 -1.96 -24.33
CA LYS A 11 -12.41 -2.12 -23.47
C LYS A 11 -12.81 -3.58 -23.16
N SER A 12 -12.00 -4.57 -23.55
CA SER A 12 -12.34 -6.00 -23.44
C SER A 12 -11.48 -6.77 -22.43
N ASN A 13 -11.18 -6.19 -21.27
CA ASN A 13 -10.64 -6.98 -20.16
C ASN A 13 -11.60 -6.93 -18.98
N ARG A 14 -12.07 -8.07 -18.48
CA ARG A 14 -13.01 -8.14 -17.33
C ARG A 14 -12.51 -7.36 -16.10
N ILE A 15 -11.19 -7.24 -15.96
CA ILE A 15 -10.51 -6.49 -14.90
C ILE A 15 -10.65 -4.97 -15.07
N SER A 16 -10.81 -4.45 -16.29
CA SER A 16 -10.99 -3.00 -16.51
C SER A 16 -12.26 -2.47 -15.86
N ASN A 17 -13.28 -3.30 -15.72
CA ASN A 17 -14.59 -2.93 -15.16
C ASN A 17 -14.64 -2.99 -13.63
N TRP A 18 -13.60 -3.49 -12.96
CA TRP A 18 -13.56 -3.49 -11.49
C TRP A 18 -13.45 -2.07 -10.93
N PRO A 19 -14.06 -1.80 -9.77
CA PRO A 19 -13.95 -0.50 -9.14
C PRO A 19 -12.49 -0.19 -8.80
N THR A 20 -12.08 1.07 -8.99
CA THR A 20 -10.69 1.52 -8.77
C THR A 20 -10.20 1.16 -7.37
N SER A 21 -11.03 1.32 -6.34
CA SER A 21 -10.66 0.98 -4.96
C SER A 21 -10.32 -0.50 -4.78
N LEU A 22 -11.01 -1.43 -5.47
CA LEU A 22 -10.68 -2.85 -5.41
C LEU A 22 -9.34 -3.15 -6.11
N LYS A 23 -9.08 -2.51 -7.26
CA LYS A 23 -7.79 -2.64 -7.96
C LYS A 23 -6.64 -2.12 -7.10
N VAL A 24 -6.82 -0.99 -6.43
CA VAL A 24 -5.82 -0.40 -5.53
C VAL A 24 -5.61 -1.27 -4.29
N PHE A 25 -6.69 -1.78 -3.70
CA PHE A 25 -6.63 -2.74 -2.60
C PHE A 25 -5.76 -3.93 -2.95
N ILE A 26 -6.08 -4.62 -4.06
CA ILE A 26 -5.31 -5.77 -4.53
C ILE A 26 -3.86 -5.37 -4.77
N LEU A 27 -3.61 -4.27 -5.50
CA LEU A 27 -2.27 -3.81 -5.82
C LEU A 27 -1.42 -3.58 -4.56
N LYS A 28 -1.89 -2.78 -3.60
CA LYS A 28 -1.12 -2.42 -2.41
C LYS A 28 -0.94 -3.61 -1.48
N THR A 29 -2.01 -4.37 -1.21
CA THR A 29 -1.93 -5.54 -0.33
C THR A 29 -1.01 -6.62 -0.90
N TRP A 30 -1.14 -6.94 -2.19
CA TRP A 30 -0.25 -7.94 -2.82
C TRP A 30 1.19 -7.45 -2.89
N THR A 31 1.43 -6.20 -3.28
CA THR A 31 2.80 -5.69 -3.41
C THR A 31 3.51 -5.72 -2.05
N ALA A 32 2.88 -5.19 -1.00
CA ALA A 32 3.45 -5.20 0.34
C ALA A 32 3.65 -6.62 0.88
N GLY A 33 2.67 -7.52 0.68
CA GLY A 33 2.79 -8.92 1.09
C GLY A 33 3.93 -9.66 0.36
N MET A 34 4.07 -9.45 -0.95
CA MET A 34 5.15 -10.06 -1.74
C MET A 34 6.52 -9.55 -1.30
N VAL A 35 6.65 -8.25 -1.02
CA VAL A 35 7.90 -7.69 -0.47
C VAL A 35 8.22 -8.33 0.87
N PHE A 36 7.24 -8.45 1.76
CA PHE A 36 7.43 -9.10 3.05
C PHE A 36 7.87 -10.58 2.89
N TYR A 37 7.23 -11.32 1.99
CA TYR A 37 7.58 -12.72 1.73
C TYR A 37 9.02 -12.87 1.22
N PHE A 38 9.39 -12.13 0.17
CA PHE A 38 10.70 -12.29 -0.45
C PHE A 38 11.84 -11.71 0.38
N ILE A 39 11.59 -10.66 1.15
CA ILE A 39 12.66 -9.97 1.88
C ILE A 39 12.71 -10.44 3.32
N PHE A 40 11.58 -10.38 4.02
CA PHE A 40 11.57 -10.69 5.44
C PHE A 40 11.63 -12.20 5.68
N MET A 41 10.77 -12.99 5.03
CA MET A 41 10.76 -14.44 5.28
C MET A 41 11.89 -15.17 4.54
N SER A 42 12.12 -14.84 3.26
CA SER A 42 13.06 -15.63 2.45
C SER A 42 14.53 -15.30 2.73
N LEU A 43 14.86 -14.05 3.07
CA LEU A 43 16.26 -13.69 3.34
C LEU A 43 16.77 -14.15 4.71
N GLU A 44 15.90 -14.68 5.57
CA GLU A 44 16.29 -15.28 6.86
C GLU A 44 17.33 -16.40 6.71
N ILE A 45 17.31 -17.07 5.56
CA ILE A 45 18.18 -18.21 5.25
C ILE A 45 19.65 -17.75 5.08
N PHE A 46 19.88 -16.49 4.74
CA PHE A 46 21.22 -15.94 4.57
C PHE A 46 21.78 -15.45 5.90
N SER A 47 22.93 -15.98 6.30
CA SER A 47 23.59 -15.66 7.57
C SER A 47 23.88 -14.16 7.75
N ALA A 48 24.17 -13.45 6.66
CA ALA A 48 24.42 -12.00 6.65
C ALA A 48 23.16 -11.15 6.88
N LEU A 49 21.96 -11.71 6.72
CA LEU A 49 20.67 -11.01 6.86
C LEU A 49 19.78 -11.68 7.92
N ARG A 50 20.39 -12.38 8.87
CA ARG A 50 19.67 -13.08 9.93
C ARG A 50 19.01 -12.11 10.92
N ALA A 51 19.62 -10.95 11.15
CA ALA A 51 19.06 -9.89 11.97
C ALA A 51 17.70 -9.42 11.39
N HIS A 52 16.71 -9.24 12.25
CA HIS A 52 15.37 -8.83 11.82
C HIS A 52 15.36 -7.36 11.38
N GLU A 53 16.20 -6.54 12.01
CA GLU A 53 16.33 -5.10 11.79
C GLU A 53 16.79 -4.80 10.36
N ASP A 54 17.80 -5.53 9.89
CA ASP A 54 18.34 -5.38 8.53
C ASP A 54 17.28 -5.71 7.48
N ARG A 55 16.53 -6.80 7.69
CA ARG A 55 15.44 -7.20 6.79
C ARG A 55 14.32 -6.17 6.76
N TRP A 56 13.94 -5.58 7.90
CA TRP A 56 12.94 -4.51 7.94
C TRP A 56 13.38 -3.27 7.17
N LEU A 57 14.64 -2.89 7.28
CA LEU A 57 15.20 -1.77 6.54
C LEU A 57 15.15 -2.02 5.02
N ILE A 58 15.47 -3.23 4.57
CA ILE A 58 15.36 -3.62 3.16
C ILE A 58 13.89 -3.61 2.70
N VAL A 59 12.95 -4.11 3.52
CA VAL A 59 11.50 -4.04 3.23
C VAL A 59 11.08 -2.58 2.99
N ILE A 60 11.47 -1.66 3.88
CA ILE A 60 11.18 -0.23 3.74
C ILE A 60 11.72 0.30 2.42
N MET A 61 13.00 0.05 2.11
CA MET A 61 13.63 0.54 0.89
C MET A 61 12.93 0.02 -0.38
N VAL A 62 12.59 -1.26 -0.42
CA VAL A 62 11.92 -1.84 -1.58
C VAL A 62 10.49 -1.33 -1.73
N ILE A 63 9.72 -1.20 -0.64
CA ILE A 63 8.36 -0.62 -0.72
C ILE A 63 8.43 0.84 -1.17
N ILE A 64 9.41 1.64 -0.72
CA ILE A 64 9.59 3.03 -1.20
C ILE A 64 9.77 3.06 -2.72
N ILE A 65 10.69 2.24 -3.25
CA ILE A 65 10.98 2.18 -4.69
C ILE A 65 9.75 1.70 -5.46
N LEU A 66 9.12 0.62 -5.02
CA LEU A 66 7.91 0.10 -5.66
C LEU A 66 6.75 1.09 -5.59
N ASN A 67 6.61 1.81 -4.48
CA ASN A 67 5.54 2.78 -4.36
C ASN A 67 5.70 3.93 -5.36
N GLU A 68 6.92 4.46 -5.50
CA GLU A 68 7.21 5.56 -6.40
C GLU A 68 7.10 5.16 -7.88
N TYR A 69 7.76 4.06 -8.26
CA TYR A 69 7.91 3.71 -9.68
C TYR A 69 6.84 2.75 -10.20
N LEU A 70 6.20 1.97 -9.34
CA LEU A 70 5.20 0.97 -9.74
C LEU A 70 3.79 1.36 -9.28
N ILE A 71 3.56 1.47 -7.96
CA ILE A 71 2.21 1.64 -7.40
C ILE A 71 1.61 2.98 -7.85
N ASN A 72 2.33 4.10 -7.64
CA ASN A 72 1.83 5.42 -8.03
C ASN A 72 1.54 5.51 -9.54
N ASN A 73 2.39 4.91 -10.38
CA ASN A 73 2.21 4.90 -11.84
C ASN A 73 1.01 4.04 -12.26
N LEU A 74 0.81 2.88 -11.64
CA LEU A 74 -0.36 2.04 -11.88
C LEU A 74 -1.64 2.72 -11.42
N ILE A 75 -1.64 3.38 -10.25
CA ILE A 75 -2.79 4.15 -9.76
C ILE A 75 -3.13 5.28 -10.73
N LYS A 76 -2.13 6.03 -11.22
CA LYS A 76 -2.31 7.07 -12.28
C LYS A 76 -2.88 6.49 -13.58
N SER A 77 -2.53 5.26 -13.93
CA SER A 77 -3.08 4.60 -15.11
C SER A 77 -4.52 4.11 -14.90
N MET A 78 -4.93 3.82 -13.66
CA MET A 78 -6.29 3.35 -13.35
C MET A 78 -7.30 4.49 -13.29
N GLU A 79 -6.86 5.69 -12.88
CA GLU A 79 -7.72 6.84 -12.68
C GLU A 79 -7.01 8.13 -13.07
N GLN A 80 -7.67 8.96 -13.88
CA GLN A 80 -7.12 10.23 -14.34
C GLN A 80 -7.70 11.42 -13.56
N ASP A 81 -8.84 11.24 -12.89
CA ASP A 81 -9.42 12.26 -12.04
C ASP A 81 -8.57 12.46 -10.77
N LYS A 82 -7.96 13.64 -10.64
CA LYS A 82 -7.12 14.02 -9.49
C LYS A 82 -7.85 13.88 -8.15
N THR A 83 -9.16 14.14 -8.09
CA THR A 83 -9.94 14.07 -6.84
C THR A 83 -10.10 12.63 -6.35
N ILE A 84 -10.24 11.68 -7.27
CA ILE A 84 -10.36 10.26 -6.98
C ILE A 84 -8.97 9.65 -6.73
N LEU A 85 -7.96 10.11 -7.46
CA LEU A 85 -6.56 9.72 -7.29
C LEU A 85 -6.04 10.02 -5.87
N ASN A 86 -6.34 11.22 -5.35
CA ASN A 86 -5.95 11.66 -4.00
C ASN A 86 -6.59 10.84 -2.87
N LYS A 87 -7.59 9.99 -3.18
CA LYS A 87 -8.15 9.03 -2.20
C LYS A 87 -7.33 7.76 -2.09
N HIS A 88 -6.46 7.49 -3.06
CA HIS A 88 -5.71 6.24 -3.18
C HIS A 88 -4.20 6.45 -3.09
N ALA A 89 -3.70 7.68 -3.24
CA ALA A 89 -2.29 8.01 -3.12
C ALA A 89 -2.10 9.48 -2.71
N MET A 90 -1.05 9.76 -1.95
CA MET A 90 -0.88 11.05 -1.26
C MET A 90 -0.13 12.10 -2.09
N PHE A 91 1.01 11.77 -2.69
CA PHE A 91 1.88 12.72 -3.41
C PHE A 91 2.19 12.25 -4.84
N ILE A 92 1.22 12.34 -5.76
CA ILE A 92 1.41 11.90 -7.15
C ILE A 92 1.91 13.01 -8.10
N ASN A 93 1.55 14.27 -7.85
CA ASN A 93 1.75 15.40 -8.79
C ASN A 93 2.59 16.54 -8.21
N ASP A 94 3.37 16.27 -7.16
CA ASP A 94 4.25 17.26 -6.54
C ASP A 94 5.67 17.19 -7.14
N LYS A 95 6.34 18.33 -7.30
CA LYS A 95 7.76 18.41 -7.71
C LYS A 95 8.67 17.67 -6.73
N TRP A 96 8.28 17.60 -5.46
CA TRP A 96 8.99 16.89 -4.39
C TRP A 96 8.29 15.61 -3.96
N SER A 97 7.40 15.08 -4.82
CA SER A 97 6.63 13.85 -4.57
C SER A 97 7.51 12.69 -4.11
N MET A 98 8.67 12.48 -4.73
CA MET A 98 9.61 11.44 -4.35
C MET A 98 10.06 11.55 -2.88
N ILE A 99 10.45 12.75 -2.41
CA ILE A 99 10.93 12.95 -1.02
C ILE A 99 9.77 12.77 -0.04
N TYR A 100 8.59 13.33 -0.35
CA TYR A 100 7.43 13.16 0.50
C TYR A 100 6.93 11.72 0.55
N ASN A 101 6.97 11.00 -0.57
CA ASN A 101 6.63 9.58 -0.64
C ASN A 101 7.63 8.73 0.15
N ILE A 102 8.93 9.05 0.14
CA ILE A 102 9.92 8.37 1.01
C ILE A 102 9.51 8.48 2.47
N GLY A 103 9.31 9.70 2.98
CA GLY A 103 8.94 9.93 4.38
C GLY A 103 7.57 9.34 4.73
N TYR A 104 6.61 9.46 3.83
CA TYR A 104 5.27 8.90 3.99
C TYR A 104 5.28 7.37 4.07
N ILE A 105 5.93 6.69 3.12
CA ILE A 105 6.00 5.23 3.10
C ILE A 105 6.80 4.71 4.29
N PHE A 106 7.89 5.39 4.66
CA PHE A 106 8.62 5.08 5.89
C PHE A 106 7.69 5.09 7.12
N LEU A 107 6.88 6.14 7.27
CA LEU A 107 5.89 6.24 8.34
C LEU A 107 4.85 5.12 8.29
N VAL A 108 4.28 4.83 7.11
CA VAL A 108 3.29 3.75 6.90
C VAL A 108 3.87 2.42 7.35
N VAL A 109 5.09 2.08 6.92
CA VAL A 109 5.73 0.80 7.26
C VAL A 109 6.04 0.72 8.75
N ILE A 110 6.55 1.78 9.38
CA ILE A 110 6.78 1.79 10.84
C ILE A 110 5.47 1.54 11.60
N ILE A 111 4.40 2.24 11.27
CA ILE A 111 3.10 2.04 11.92
C ILE A 111 2.61 0.61 11.68
N THR A 112 2.84 0.05 10.50
CA THR A 112 2.51 -1.35 10.16
C THR A 112 3.23 -2.32 11.06
N ILE A 113 4.54 -2.15 11.25
CA ILE A 113 5.37 -3.00 12.11
C ILE A 113 4.89 -2.90 13.56
N LEU A 114 4.67 -1.69 14.08
CA LEU A 114 4.25 -1.47 15.47
C LEU A 114 2.87 -2.08 15.74
N LEU A 115 1.88 -1.77 14.90
CA LEU A 115 0.52 -2.30 15.06
C LEU A 115 0.49 -3.81 14.84
N GLY A 116 1.20 -4.33 13.85
CA GLY A 116 1.20 -5.77 13.60
C GLY A 116 1.94 -6.54 14.69
N GLY A 117 2.98 -5.96 15.30
CA GLY A 117 3.62 -6.51 16.49
C GLY A 117 2.65 -6.62 17.67
N LEU A 118 1.79 -5.62 17.89
CA LEU A 118 0.73 -5.68 18.89
C LEU A 118 -0.34 -6.74 18.56
N ILE A 119 -0.79 -6.80 17.31
CA ILE A 119 -1.78 -7.77 16.84
C ILE A 119 -1.25 -9.21 17.02
N ILE A 120 -0.04 -9.48 16.53
CA ILE A 120 0.59 -10.80 16.63
C ILE A 120 0.93 -11.14 18.09
N GLY A 121 1.44 -10.18 18.86
CA GLY A 121 1.70 -10.34 20.29
C GLY A 121 0.43 -10.66 21.10
N SER A 122 -0.74 -10.20 20.65
CA SER A 122 -2.03 -10.55 21.24
C SER A 122 -2.57 -11.92 20.80
N GLY A 123 -1.83 -12.66 19.97
CA GLY A 123 -2.20 -13.98 19.47
C GLY A 123 -3.14 -13.94 18.27
N ILE A 124 -3.33 -12.79 17.63
CA ILE A 124 -4.18 -12.64 16.45
C ILE A 124 -3.31 -12.77 15.20
N SER A 125 -3.55 -13.81 14.39
CA SER A 125 -2.94 -13.97 13.06
C SER A 125 -3.78 -14.96 12.23
N LEU A 126 -3.61 -14.95 10.91
CA LEU A 126 -4.22 -15.98 10.06
C LEU A 126 -3.61 -17.35 10.38
N SER A 127 -2.34 -17.40 10.78
CA SER A 127 -1.64 -18.65 11.12
C SER A 127 -2.32 -19.42 12.25
N LYS A 128 -3.03 -18.73 13.14
CA LYS A 128 -3.80 -19.38 14.21
C LYS A 128 -5.03 -20.15 13.72
N ILE A 129 -5.52 -19.87 12.52
CA ILE A 129 -6.63 -20.61 11.91
C ILE A 129 -6.13 -21.98 11.43
N THR A 130 -4.94 -22.03 10.83
CA THR A 130 -4.35 -23.25 10.26
C THR A 130 -3.49 -24.02 11.27
N MET A 131 -2.86 -23.32 12.20
CA MET A 131 -1.92 -23.83 13.21
C MET A 131 -2.25 -23.26 14.60
N PRO A 132 -3.34 -23.70 15.25
CA PRO A 132 -3.86 -23.06 16.47
C PRO A 132 -2.89 -23.14 17.67
N GLN A 133 -2.05 -24.18 17.70
CA GLN A 133 -1.13 -24.47 18.80
C GLN A 133 0.20 -23.72 18.69
N GLU A 134 0.54 -23.17 17.53
CA GLU A 134 1.80 -22.45 17.32
C GLU A 134 1.69 -21.00 17.73
N ALA A 135 2.81 -20.35 18.03
CA ALA A 135 2.82 -18.91 18.27
C ALA A 135 2.28 -18.17 17.03
N ALA A 136 1.54 -17.08 17.25
CA ALA A 136 1.15 -16.24 16.12
C ALA A 136 2.40 -15.68 15.45
N THR A 137 2.46 -15.76 14.12
CA THR A 137 3.61 -15.30 13.34
C THR A 137 3.20 -14.25 12.32
N TRP A 138 4.19 -13.52 11.82
CA TRP A 138 4.00 -12.61 10.71
C TRP A 138 3.82 -13.38 9.41
N GLU A 139 2.80 -13.01 8.65
CA GLU A 139 2.47 -13.62 7.37
C GLU A 139 2.40 -12.56 6.27
N PRO A 140 2.73 -12.91 5.01
CA PRO A 140 2.65 -11.98 3.88
C PRO A 140 1.28 -11.31 3.74
N PHE A 141 0.21 -12.09 3.91
CA PHE A 141 -1.15 -11.57 3.81
C PHE A 141 -1.48 -10.60 4.94
N THR A 142 -1.15 -10.96 6.18
CA THR A 142 -1.35 -10.12 7.37
C THR A 142 -0.59 -8.79 7.24
N PHE A 143 0.69 -8.84 6.83
CA PHE A 143 1.48 -7.63 6.58
C PHE A 143 0.88 -6.77 5.47
N GLY A 144 0.57 -7.35 4.31
CA GLY A 144 0.03 -6.62 3.17
C GLY A 144 -1.33 -5.99 3.44
N LEU A 145 -2.20 -6.68 4.17
CA LEU A 145 -3.51 -6.16 4.55
C LEU A 145 -3.37 -5.00 5.53
N LEU A 146 -2.55 -5.17 6.58
CA LEU A 146 -2.33 -4.14 7.58
C LEU A 146 -1.67 -2.89 6.97
N TYR A 147 -0.68 -3.08 6.10
CA TYR A 147 -0.06 -2.00 5.33
C TYR A 147 -1.10 -1.19 4.55
N TYR A 148 -1.98 -1.86 3.79
CA TYR A 148 -3.03 -1.19 3.03
C TYR A 148 -4.01 -0.42 3.92
N LEU A 149 -4.44 -1.03 5.03
CA LEU A 149 -5.36 -0.39 5.97
C LEU A 149 -4.74 0.89 6.54
N ILE A 150 -3.48 0.84 6.97
CA ILE A 150 -2.77 2.00 7.51
C ILE A 150 -2.58 3.09 6.46
N ASP A 151 -2.12 2.75 5.26
CA ASP A 151 -1.96 3.69 4.15
C ASP A 151 -3.29 4.39 3.84
N THR A 152 -4.37 3.63 3.68
CA THR A 152 -5.70 4.16 3.36
C THR A 152 -6.25 5.01 4.50
N SER A 153 -6.08 4.59 5.76
CA SER A 153 -6.48 5.36 6.94
C SER A 153 -5.72 6.69 7.03
N LEU A 154 -4.42 6.70 6.78
CA LEU A 154 -3.63 7.94 6.79
C LEU A 154 -4.04 8.90 5.68
N ILE A 155 -4.26 8.40 4.46
CA ILE A 155 -4.77 9.21 3.34
C ILE A 155 -6.14 9.80 3.70
N PHE A 156 -7.03 8.99 4.28
CA PHE A 156 -8.34 9.44 4.73
C PHE A 156 -8.24 10.55 5.80
N ILE A 157 -7.42 10.35 6.83
CA ILE A 157 -7.20 11.34 7.90
C ILE A 157 -6.66 12.65 7.32
N VAL A 158 -5.65 12.60 6.45
CA VAL A 158 -5.07 13.79 5.82
C VAL A 158 -6.10 14.53 4.96
N ASN A 159 -6.93 13.80 4.22
CA ASN A 159 -7.98 14.39 3.40
C ASN A 159 -9.07 15.06 4.25
N LEU A 160 -9.46 14.46 5.39
CA LEU A 160 -10.37 15.09 6.35
C LEU A 160 -9.77 16.38 6.92
N ILE A 161 -8.50 16.34 7.33
CA ILE A 161 -7.78 17.52 7.84
C ILE A 161 -7.81 18.65 6.80
N LYS A 162 -7.45 18.35 5.54
CA LYS A 162 -7.47 19.35 4.45
C LYS A 162 -8.86 19.97 4.24
N GLN A 163 -9.92 19.16 4.30
CA GLN A 163 -11.29 19.66 4.17
C GLN A 163 -11.68 20.61 5.31
N VAL A 164 -11.31 20.27 6.55
CA VAL A 164 -11.59 21.12 7.72
C VAL A 164 -10.84 22.45 7.64
N PHE A 165 -9.57 22.44 7.23
CA PHE A 165 -8.77 23.66 7.10
C PHE A 165 -9.23 24.55 5.94
N ASN A 166 -9.56 23.98 4.77
CA ASN A 166 -10.05 24.76 3.64
C ASN A 166 -11.40 25.43 3.94
N LYS A 167 -12.31 24.74 4.64
CA LYS A 167 -13.60 25.30 5.06
C LYS A 167 -13.48 26.47 6.06
N LYS A 168 -12.31 26.60 6.72
CA LYS A 168 -12.04 27.66 7.69
C LYS A 168 -11.44 28.92 7.06
N GLY A 169 -10.91 28.82 5.83
CA GLY A 169 -10.37 29.96 5.07
C GLY A 169 -11.41 30.69 4.21
N GLU A 170 -12.63 30.15 4.08
CA GLU A 170 -13.76 30.77 3.37
C GLU A 170 -14.76 31.46 4.33
N LYS A 171 -14.41 31.62 5.61
CA LYS A 171 -15.17 32.40 6.61
C LYS A 171 -14.37 33.61 7.04
#